data_AF-A0A931HT52-F1
#
_entry.id   AF-A0A931HT52-F1
#
_cell.length_a   1.000
_cell.length_b   1.000
_cell.length_c   1.000
_cell.angle_alpha   90.00
_cell.angle_beta   90.00
_cell.angle_gamma   90.00
#
_symmetry.space_group_name_H-M   'P 1'
#
loop_
_entity.id
_entity.type
_entity.pdbx_description
1 polymer ?
#
loop_
_entity_poly.entity_id
_entity_poly.type
_entity_poly.pdbx_seq_one_letter_code
_entity_poly.pdbx_strand_id
1 'polypeptide(L)'
;MWEIIRGSEYFYIVIYSLIVLIINLDYLRDFKKIKKGLSEISSDEELEVDPKSMSLLMIVLIFNFFRRWFIYLLAVLITENILVIVISLILFVVSLYDSTFNYSLTKVKKSNIALYLAVIDAIYISIFVIYLFGI
;
A
#
# COMPACT_ATOMS: atom_id res chain seq x y z
N MET A 1 15.18 -15.01 27.59
CA MET A 1 14.16 -13.95 27.40
C MET A 1 14.36 -13.19 26.09
N TRP A 2 15.57 -12.74 25.76
CA TRP A 2 15.88 -12.15 24.44
C TRP A 2 15.69 -13.11 23.24
N GLU A 3 15.94 -14.41 23.40
CA GLU A 3 15.71 -15.40 22.32
C GLU A 3 14.23 -15.68 22.03
N ILE A 4 13.35 -15.59 23.04
CA ILE A 4 11.89 -15.71 22.86
C ILE A 4 11.37 -14.48 22.09
N ILE A 5 11.95 -13.31 22.36
CA ILE A 5 11.59 -12.05 21.70
C ILE A 5 12.01 -12.07 20.22
N ARG A 6 13.23 -12.54 19.90
CA ARG A 6 13.70 -12.65 18.50
C ARG A 6 12.85 -13.59 17.64
N GLY A 7 12.38 -14.72 18.19
CA GLY A 7 11.44 -15.60 17.47
C GLY A 7 10.06 -14.97 17.26
N SER A 8 9.62 -14.12 18.21
CA SER A 8 8.32 -13.44 18.12
C SER A 8 8.31 -12.30 17.09
N GLU A 9 9.43 -11.62 16.86
CA GLU A 9 9.54 -10.50 15.92
C GLU A 9 9.19 -10.91 14.48
N TYR A 10 9.79 -11.98 13.97
CA TYR A 10 9.48 -12.51 12.64
C TYR A 10 8.03 -12.96 12.53
N PHE A 11 7.49 -13.57 13.58
CA PHE A 11 6.09 -13.98 13.63
C PHE A 11 5.13 -12.79 13.50
N TYR A 12 5.38 -11.68 14.21
CA TYR A 12 4.58 -10.47 14.08
C TYR A 12 4.70 -9.84 12.69
N ILE A 13 5.90 -9.84 12.10
CA ILE A 13 6.14 -9.32 10.75
C ILE A 13 5.40 -10.15 9.70
N VAL A 14 5.40 -11.48 9.82
CA VAL A 14 4.64 -12.38 8.94
C VAL A 14 3.14 -12.11 9.07
N ILE A 15 2.61 -12.04 10.30
CA ILE A 15 1.17 -11.74 10.51
C ILE A 15 0.81 -10.39 9.89
N TYR A 16 1.59 -9.36 10.16
CA TYR A 16 1.37 -8.03 9.59
C TYR A 16 1.39 -8.06 8.06
N SER A 17 2.37 -8.75 7.46
CA SER A 17 2.47 -8.92 6.01
C SER A 17 1.26 -9.66 5.42
N LEU A 18 0.75 -10.68 6.10
CA LEU A 18 -0.44 -11.41 5.68
C LEU A 18 -1.70 -10.54 5.75
N ILE A 19 -1.86 -9.74 6.80
CA ILE A 19 -2.97 -8.77 6.92
C ILE A 19 -2.92 -7.80 5.74
N VAL A 20 -1.77 -7.21 5.47
CA VAL A 20 -1.58 -6.27 4.36
C VAL A 20 -1.81 -6.94 3.00
N LEU A 21 -1.38 -8.19 2.84
CA LEU A 21 -1.62 -8.97 1.63
C LEU A 21 -3.12 -9.19 1.39
N ILE A 22 -3.86 -9.61 2.43
CA ILE A 22 -5.32 -9.79 2.36
C ILE A 22 -6.00 -8.48 1.95
N ILE A 23 -5.62 -7.35 2.56
CA ILE A 23 -6.16 -6.03 2.20
C ILE A 23 -5.92 -5.71 0.72
N ASN A 24 -4.74 -6.02 0.19
CA ASN A 24 -4.44 -5.82 -1.23
C ASN A 24 -5.27 -6.73 -2.13
N LEU A 25 -5.43 -8.01 -1.76
CA LEU A 25 -6.24 -8.97 -2.52
C LEU A 25 -7.73 -8.60 -2.51
N ASP A 26 -8.26 -8.17 -1.36
CA ASP A 26 -9.64 -7.69 -1.23
C ASP A 26 -9.86 -6.45 -2.10
N TYR A 27 -8.92 -5.49 -2.07
CA TYR A 27 -8.97 -4.33 -2.95
C TYR A 27 -8.99 -4.72 -4.44
N LEU A 28 -8.17 -5.68 -4.85
CA LEU A 28 -8.13 -6.17 -6.23
C LEU A 28 -9.44 -6.86 -6.62
N ARG A 29 -10.02 -7.68 -5.73
CA ARG A 29 -11.29 -8.38 -5.94
C ARG A 29 -12.44 -7.39 -6.12
N ASP A 30 -12.51 -6.38 -5.27
CA ASP A 30 -13.61 -5.42 -5.23
C ASP A 30 -13.35 -4.17 -6.09
N PHE A 31 -12.22 -4.11 -6.82
CA PHE A 31 -11.83 -2.95 -7.63
C PHE A 31 -12.91 -2.48 -8.59
N LYS A 32 -13.58 -3.41 -9.30
CA LYS A 32 -14.65 -3.06 -10.25
C LYS A 32 -15.84 -2.41 -9.54
N LYS A 33 -16.21 -2.88 -8.35
CA LYS A 33 -17.30 -2.31 -7.55
C LYS A 33 -16.92 -0.91 -7.05
N ILE A 34 -15.69 -0.77 -6.53
CA ILE A 34 -15.13 0.50 -6.07
C ILE A 34 -15.14 1.52 -7.21
N LYS A 35 -14.64 1.14 -8.39
CA LYS A 35 -14.60 2.02 -9.57
C LYS A 35 -15.99 2.41 -10.08
N LYS A 36 -16.95 1.49 -10.02
CA LYS A 36 -18.35 1.78 -10.36
C LYS A 36 -18.98 2.76 -9.36
N GLY A 37 -18.83 2.54 -8.06
CA GLY A 37 -19.32 3.47 -7.04
C GLY A 37 -18.71 4.86 -7.17
N LEU A 38 -17.40 4.94 -7.43
CA LEU A 38 -16.73 6.21 -7.74
C LEU A 38 -17.33 6.89 -8.98
N SER A 39 -17.62 6.16 -10.05
CA SER A 39 -18.20 6.76 -11.27
C SER A 39 -19.63 7.29 -11.09
N GLU A 40 -20.36 6.79 -10.10
CA GLU A 40 -21.75 7.18 -9.80
C GLU A 40 -21.85 8.44 -8.92
N ILE A 41 -20.76 8.85 -8.27
CA ILE A 41 -20.70 10.10 -7.48
C ILE A 41 -20.89 11.29 -8.42
N SER A 42 -21.90 12.10 -8.14
CA SER A 42 -22.27 13.26 -8.96
C SER A 42 -21.28 14.42 -8.77
N SER A 43 -21.21 15.33 -9.75
CA SER A 43 -20.35 16.51 -9.70
C SER A 43 -20.70 17.48 -8.55
N ASP A 44 -21.93 17.43 -8.06
CA ASP A 44 -22.39 18.27 -6.94
C ASP A 44 -21.85 17.73 -5.59
N GLU A 45 -21.75 16.41 -5.43
CA GLU A 45 -21.11 15.77 -4.27
C GLU A 45 -19.57 15.92 -4.30
N GLU A 46 -18.96 16.05 -5.49
CA GLU A 46 -17.53 16.35 -5.63
C GLU A 46 -17.15 17.76 -5.11
N LEU A 47 -18.10 18.70 -5.09
CA LEU A 47 -17.88 20.08 -4.61
C LEU A 47 -17.91 20.20 -3.08
N GLU A 48 -18.57 19.27 -2.37
CA GLU A 48 -18.66 19.26 -0.91
C GLU A 48 -17.42 18.69 -0.22
N VAL A 49 -16.72 17.76 -0.89
CA VAL A 49 -15.43 17.24 -0.42
C VAL A 49 -14.37 18.24 -0.88
N ASP A 50 -13.71 18.97 0.01
CA ASP A 50 -12.53 19.76 -0.39
C ASP A 50 -11.32 18.83 -0.58
N PRO A 51 -10.97 18.44 -1.82
CA PRO A 51 -9.86 17.55 -2.05
C PRO A 51 -8.54 18.18 -1.60
N LYS A 52 -8.44 19.51 -1.53
CA LYS A 52 -7.20 20.24 -1.20
C LYS A 52 -6.96 20.42 0.29
N SER A 53 -7.80 19.84 1.15
CA SER A 53 -7.58 19.89 2.59
C SER A 53 -6.30 19.11 2.95
N MET A 54 -5.35 19.79 3.59
CA MET A 54 -4.10 19.20 4.10
C MET A 54 -4.35 17.96 4.96
N SER A 55 -5.48 17.94 5.69
CA SER A 55 -5.93 16.82 6.50
C SER A 55 -6.18 15.54 5.69
N LEU A 56 -6.81 15.65 4.51
CA LEU A 56 -7.11 14.49 3.66
C LEU A 56 -5.82 13.90 3.08
N LEU A 57 -4.89 14.77 2.66
CA LEU A 57 -3.55 14.35 2.25
C LEU A 57 -2.82 13.60 3.38
N MET A 58 -2.82 14.13 4.60
CA MET A 58 -2.19 13.48 5.75
C MET A 58 -2.79 12.11 6.05
N ILE A 59 -4.11 11.97 5.98
CA ILE A 59 -4.80 10.67 6.15
C ILE A 59 -4.35 9.68 5.07
N VAL A 60 -4.28 10.11 3.80
CA VAL A 60 -3.83 9.26 2.69
C VAL A 60 -2.38 8.82 2.86
N LEU A 61 -1.50 9.71 3.31
CA LEU A 61 -0.09 9.41 3.55
C LEU A 61 0.08 8.41 4.70
N ILE A 62 -0.60 8.62 5.83
CA ILE A 62 -0.56 7.70 6.99
C ILE A 62 -1.09 6.32 6.59
N PHE A 63 -2.20 6.28 5.86
CA PHE A 63 -2.76 5.02 5.39
C PHE A 63 -1.80 4.29 4.44
N ASN A 64 -1.17 4.98 3.49
CA ASN A 64 -0.17 4.37 2.61
C ASN A 64 1.09 3.95 3.35
N PHE A 65 1.48 4.65 4.42
CA PHE A 65 2.60 4.23 5.26
C PHE A 65 2.32 2.85 5.87
N PHE A 66 1.18 2.67 6.55
CA PHE A 66 0.82 1.41 7.18
C PHE A 66 0.37 0.32 6.20
N ARG A 67 -0.04 0.67 4.99
CA ARG A 67 -0.47 -0.32 4.00
C ARG A 67 0.67 -0.76 3.07
N ARG A 68 1.66 0.09 2.80
CA ARG A 68 2.65 -0.16 1.74
C ARG A 68 4.07 0.09 2.22
N TRP A 69 4.36 1.32 2.64
CA TRP A 69 5.74 1.76 2.85
C TRP A 69 6.42 1.05 4.01
N PHE A 70 5.66 0.73 5.06
CA PHE A 70 6.21 -0.02 6.19
C PHE A 70 6.68 -1.42 5.77
N ILE A 71 5.97 -2.10 4.85
CA ILE A 71 6.47 -3.37 4.28
C ILE A 71 7.75 -3.17 3.49
N TYR A 72 7.84 -2.11 2.67
CA TYR A 72 9.06 -1.84 1.90
C TYR A 72 10.26 -1.65 2.83
N LEU A 73 10.08 -0.88 3.91
CA LEU A 73 11.12 -0.67 4.93
C LEU A 73 11.50 -1.98 5.62
N LEU A 74 10.53 -2.79 6.06
CA LEU A 74 10.80 -4.09 6.68
C LEU A 74 11.57 -5.02 5.73
N ALA A 75 11.17 -5.08 4.46
CA ALA A 75 11.84 -5.88 3.46
C ALA A 75 13.28 -5.44 3.22
N VAL A 76 13.54 -4.13 3.15
CA VAL A 76 14.91 -3.59 3.03
C VAL A 76 15.76 -3.95 4.26
N LEU A 77 15.22 -3.75 5.46
CA LEU A 77 15.95 -3.98 6.71
C LEU A 77 16.28 -5.47 6.95
N ILE A 78 15.41 -6.38 6.51
CA ILE A 78 15.59 -7.82 6.74
C ILE A 78 16.39 -8.49 5.63
N THR A 79 16.21 -8.08 4.37
CA THR A 79 16.90 -8.71 3.24
C THR A 79 18.31 -8.15 3.02
N GLU A 80 18.55 -6.89 3.41
CA GLU A 80 19.78 -6.13 3.15
C GLU A 80 20.25 -6.20 1.67
N ASN A 81 19.33 -6.50 0.76
CA ASN A 81 19.63 -6.79 -0.63
C ASN A 81 19.50 -5.54 -1.50
N ILE A 82 20.54 -5.23 -2.28
CA ILE A 82 20.57 -4.02 -3.12
C ILE A 82 19.41 -3.96 -4.13
N LEU A 83 18.98 -5.10 -4.68
CA LEU A 83 17.84 -5.16 -5.60
C LEU A 83 16.53 -4.82 -4.88
N VAL A 84 16.34 -5.35 -3.67
CA VAL A 84 15.15 -5.08 -2.83
C VAL A 84 15.10 -3.61 -2.45
N ILE A 85 16.25 -2.99 -2.14
CA ILE A 85 16.38 -1.56 -1.88
C ILE A 85 15.94 -0.73 -3.09
N VAL A 86 16.47 -1.03 -4.28
CA VAL A 86 16.14 -0.29 -5.50
C VAL A 86 14.65 -0.41 -5.84
N ILE A 87 14.09 -1.62 -5.78
CA ILE A 87 12.66 -1.86 -6.03
C ILE A 87 11.81 -1.10 -5.01
N SER A 88 12.13 -1.20 -3.72
CA SER A 88 11.43 -0.50 -2.63
C SER A 88 11.42 1.01 -2.83
N LEU A 89 12.55 1.59 -3.25
CA LEU A 89 12.67 3.01 -3.51
C LEU A 89 11.78 3.45 -4.68
N ILE A 90 11.78 2.69 -5.77
CA ILE A 90 10.92 2.97 -6.93
C ILE A 90 9.44 2.90 -6.52
N LEU A 91 9.03 1.85 -5.80
CA LEU A 91 7.66 1.68 -5.34
C LEU A 91 7.22 2.80 -4.39
N PHE A 92 8.11 3.20 -3.47
CA PHE A 92 7.87 4.33 -2.58
C PHE A 92 7.65 5.63 -3.36
N VAL A 93 8.53 5.96 -4.32
CA VAL A 93 8.42 7.20 -5.12
C VAL A 93 7.13 7.21 -5.94
N VAL A 94 6.80 6.11 -6.62
CA VAL A 94 5.57 6.02 -7.42
C VAL A 94 4.33 6.14 -6.52
N SER A 95 4.32 5.47 -5.36
CA SER A 95 3.22 5.53 -4.39
C SER A 95 3.07 6.93 -3.77
N LEU A 96 4.17 7.61 -3.48
CA LEU A 96 4.18 8.97 -2.94
C LEU A 96 3.65 9.97 -3.98
N TYR A 97 4.07 9.82 -5.24
CA TYR A 97 3.56 10.63 -6.34
C TYR A 97 2.05 10.45 -6.52
N ASP A 98 1.56 9.20 -6.55
CA ASP A 98 0.13 8.91 -6.65
C ASP A 98 -0.65 9.54 -5.48
N SER A 99 -0.13 9.39 -4.26
CA SER A 99 -0.75 9.93 -3.04
C SER A 99 -0.81 11.46 -3.02
N THR A 100 0.19 12.13 -3.62
CA THR A 100 0.32 13.60 -3.58
C THR A 100 -0.35 14.28 -4.77
N PHE A 101 -0.43 13.62 -5.93
CA PHE A 101 -0.90 14.27 -7.17
C PHE A 101 -2.21 13.67 -7.71
N ASN A 102 -2.62 12.48 -7.27
CA ASN A 102 -3.85 11.81 -7.69
C ASN A 102 -4.89 11.65 -6.59
N TYR A 103 -4.78 12.35 -5.44
CA TYR A 103 -5.75 12.25 -4.34
C TYR A 103 -7.15 12.82 -4.67
N SER A 104 -7.30 13.63 -5.73
CA SER A 104 -8.60 14.21 -6.10
C SER A 104 -9.54 13.16 -6.71
N LEU A 105 -10.82 13.20 -6.34
CA LEU A 105 -11.85 12.26 -6.80
C LEU A 105 -11.87 12.07 -8.32
N THR A 106 -11.79 13.16 -9.09
CA THR A 106 -11.79 13.14 -10.56
C THR A 106 -10.61 12.37 -11.15
N LYS A 107 -9.42 12.46 -10.53
CA LYS A 107 -8.22 11.72 -10.95
C LYS A 107 -8.29 10.26 -10.53
N VAL A 108 -8.80 9.96 -9.33
CA VAL A 108 -9.01 8.57 -8.86
C VAL A 108 -10.00 7.83 -9.75
N LYS A 109 -11.09 8.48 -10.20
CA LYS A 109 -12.06 7.90 -11.15
C LYS A 109 -11.39 7.44 -12.45
N LYS A 110 -10.50 8.26 -13.00
CA LYS A 110 -9.85 8.02 -14.30
C LYS A 110 -8.63 7.08 -14.19
N SER A 111 -7.86 7.20 -13.12
CA SER A 111 -6.60 6.49 -12.94
C SER A 111 -6.81 4.99 -12.64
N ASN A 112 -5.85 4.17 -13.08
CA ASN A 112 -5.69 2.77 -12.69
C ASN A 112 -4.41 2.55 -11.87
N ILE A 113 -3.69 3.62 -11.51
CA ILE A 113 -2.39 3.54 -10.81
C ILE A 113 -2.54 2.79 -9.48
N ALA A 114 -3.59 3.09 -8.71
CA ALA A 114 -3.87 2.40 -7.45
C ALA A 114 -4.06 0.88 -7.62
N LEU A 115 -4.63 0.43 -8.76
CA LEU A 115 -4.72 -0.99 -9.10
C LEU A 115 -3.35 -1.57 -9.42
N TYR A 116 -2.58 -0.94 -10.30
CA TYR A 116 -1.25 -1.44 -10.65
C TYR A 116 -0.35 -1.54 -9.43
N LEU A 117 -0.35 -0.52 -8.56
CA LEU A 117 0.37 -0.54 -7.31
C LEU A 117 -0.13 -1.65 -6.37
N ALA A 118 -1.44 -1.90 -6.29
CA ALA A 118 -1.97 -3.00 -5.47
C ALA A 118 -1.57 -4.40 -5.98
N VAL A 119 -1.50 -4.59 -7.30
CA VAL A 119 -1.00 -5.84 -7.90
C VAL A 119 0.49 -6.03 -7.58
N ILE A 120 1.30 -4.98 -7.81
CA ILE A 120 2.73 -5.05 -7.56
C ILE A 120 3.01 -5.28 -6.08
N ASP A 121 2.27 -4.61 -5.19
CA ASP A 121 2.40 -4.82 -3.75
C ASP A 121 2.01 -6.22 -3.32
N ALA A 122 0.92 -6.77 -3.86
CA ALA A 122 0.55 -8.15 -3.55
C ALA A 122 1.67 -9.12 -3.92
N ILE A 123 2.26 -8.98 -5.11
CA ILE A 123 3.39 -9.81 -5.56
C ILE A 123 4.61 -9.59 -4.64
N TYR A 124 4.96 -8.33 -4.37
CA TYR A 124 6.10 -7.96 -3.54
C TYR A 124 5.97 -8.55 -2.12
N ILE A 125 4.81 -8.38 -1.49
CA ILE A 125 4.51 -8.92 -0.16
C ILE A 125 4.52 -10.45 -0.19
N SER A 126 3.94 -11.10 -1.21
CA SER A 126 3.97 -12.57 -1.31
C SER A 126 5.39 -13.10 -1.40
N ILE A 127 6.26 -12.51 -2.22
CA ILE A 127 7.67 -12.89 -2.32
C ILE A 127 8.37 -12.67 -0.98
N PHE A 128 8.13 -11.53 -0.34
CA PHE A 128 8.71 -11.22 0.96
C PHE A 128 8.28 -12.21 2.05
N VAL A 129 7.00 -12.58 2.11
CA VAL A 129 6.50 -13.60 3.05
C VAL A 129 7.14 -14.96 2.79
N ILE A 130 7.26 -15.38 1.53
CA ILE A 130 7.95 -16.65 1.17
C ILE A 130 9.40 -16.60 1.63
N TYR A 131 10.08 -15.48 1.43
CA TYR A 131 11.45 -15.27 1.90
C TYR A 131 11.56 -15.40 3.43
N LEU A 132 10.63 -14.79 4.18
CA LEU A 132 10.61 -14.88 5.64
C LEU A 132 10.41 -16.31 6.16
N PHE A 133 9.72 -17.19 5.43
CA PHE A 133 9.61 -18.61 5.79
C PHE A 133 10.87 -19.43 5.46
N GLY A 134 11.74 -18.92 4.59
CA GLY A 134 12.99 -19.57 4.20
C GLY A 134 14.19 -19.19 5.06
N ILE A 135 14.07 -18.15 5.89
CA ILE A 135 15.03 -17.75 6.93
C ILE A 135 14.80 -18.59 8.18
#